data_AF-M3B1D6-F1
#
_entry.id   AF-M3B1D6-F1
#
_cell.length_a   1.000
_cell.length_b   1.000
_cell.length_c   1.000
_cell.angle_alpha   90.00
_cell.angle_beta   90.00
_cell.angle_gamma   90.00
#
_symmetry.space_group_name_H-M   'P 1'
#
loop_
_entity.id
_entity.type
_entity.pdbx_description
1 polymer ?
#
loop_
_entity_poly.entity_id
_entity_poly.type
_entity_poly.pdbx_seq_one_letter_code
_entity_poly.pdbx_strand_id
1 'polypeptide(L)'
;MKSPVKTPRSRQKPRSQTIEFALLGKFNEGDEAAETPIVDVSVGNEEQQAEAKKKGGGFEKLVKLDSANKFEVLKTFMLTEGPDEGCQVILIRPAKPFDFLGLPKNPRAIIFEYYFANQGIVGSAISLDGKRKGLVNDIYAKTYSSEFKSRVGLLSVNKEIYSEAVSVFYSRPIRFESTSAVMDFMAQIETSIRLRLVNIHIKTYQKSSARNALSLLAECKNLVRLHFETGVFSEGDPKKCAKSLYTDAHKFLQTIGVAKGRKDAGVDVLSFDKGALTFKDKDGKSIKPWSEQMVQEMKESLKDKLK
;
A
#
# COMPACT_ATOMS: atom_id res chain seq x y z
N MET A 1 -69.15 9.60 -5.22
CA MET A 1 -68.69 8.20 -4.98
C MET A 1 -67.37 8.01 -5.68
N LYS A 2 -66.26 7.93 -4.92
CA LYS A 2 -64.89 7.80 -5.46
C LYS A 2 -64.47 6.34 -5.32
N SER A 3 -64.12 5.74 -6.46
CA SER A 3 -63.64 4.36 -6.59
C SER A 3 -62.26 4.18 -5.95
N PRO A 4 -61.95 3.02 -5.34
CA PRO A 4 -60.66 2.79 -4.70
C PRO A 4 -59.58 2.42 -5.72
N VAL A 5 -58.45 3.14 -5.66
CA VAL A 5 -57.23 2.87 -6.43
C VAL A 5 -56.47 1.73 -5.76
N LYS A 6 -56.29 0.61 -6.48
CA LYS A 6 -55.46 -0.52 -6.05
C LYS A 6 -53.98 -0.16 -6.16
N THR A 7 -53.25 -0.28 -5.05
CA THR A 7 -51.79 -0.23 -4.97
C THR A 7 -51.15 -1.44 -5.67
N PRO A 8 -50.11 -1.27 -6.52
CA PRO A 8 -49.41 -2.41 -7.09
C PRO A 8 -48.49 -3.06 -6.05
N ARG A 9 -48.67 -4.38 -5.87
CA ARG A 9 -47.82 -5.24 -5.03
C ARG A 9 -46.41 -5.32 -5.60
N SER A 10 -45.42 -5.10 -4.74
CA SER A 10 -44.00 -5.37 -4.95
C SER A 10 -43.80 -6.80 -5.47
N ARG A 11 -43.19 -6.94 -6.67
CA ARG A 11 -42.73 -8.23 -7.21
C ARG A 11 -41.48 -8.66 -6.44
N GLN A 12 -41.60 -9.74 -5.66
CA GLN A 12 -40.46 -10.47 -5.13
C GLN A 12 -39.61 -10.99 -6.30
N LYS A 13 -38.29 -10.77 -6.25
CA LYS A 13 -37.33 -11.34 -7.22
C LYS A 13 -37.29 -12.87 -7.04
N PRO A 14 -37.45 -13.67 -8.11
CA PRO A 14 -37.33 -15.12 -8.01
C PRO A 14 -35.87 -15.52 -7.72
N ARG A 15 -35.71 -16.54 -6.88
CA ARG A 15 -34.43 -17.13 -6.49
C ARG A 15 -33.83 -17.86 -7.69
N SER A 16 -32.64 -17.43 -8.12
CA SER A 16 -31.80 -18.17 -9.06
C SER A 16 -31.54 -19.58 -8.50
N GLN A 17 -31.86 -20.60 -9.29
CA GLN A 17 -31.49 -21.98 -8.98
C GLN A 17 -30.01 -22.16 -9.38
N THR A 18 -29.15 -22.29 -8.38
CA THR A 18 -27.78 -22.76 -8.56
C THR A 18 -27.85 -24.26 -8.83
N ILE A 19 -27.34 -24.71 -9.98
CA ILE A 19 -27.19 -26.13 -10.25
C ILE A 19 -26.01 -26.61 -9.39
N GLU A 20 -26.27 -27.44 -8.38
CA GLU A 20 -25.20 -28.08 -7.62
C GLU A 20 -24.52 -29.13 -8.50
N PHE A 21 -23.23 -28.93 -8.79
CA PHE A 21 -22.40 -29.91 -9.46
C PHE A 21 -21.96 -30.97 -8.45
N ALA A 22 -22.33 -32.23 -8.70
CA ALA A 22 -21.75 -33.35 -7.97
C ALA A 22 -20.26 -33.46 -8.30
N LEU A 23 -19.44 -33.61 -7.26
CA LEU A 23 -18.02 -33.96 -7.42
C LEU A 23 -17.94 -35.30 -8.16
N LEU A 24 -17.21 -35.34 -9.28
CA LEU A 24 -16.76 -36.59 -9.87
C LEU A 24 -15.94 -37.33 -8.81
N GLY A 25 -16.51 -38.40 -8.27
CA GLY A 25 -15.93 -39.20 -7.20
C GLY A 25 -14.51 -39.62 -7.53
N LYS A 26 -13.64 -39.49 -6.53
CA LYS A 26 -12.24 -39.90 -6.55
C LYS A 26 -12.10 -41.33 -7.11
N PHE A 27 -11.56 -41.48 -8.32
CA PHE A 27 -10.81 -42.68 -8.67
C PHE A 27 -9.40 -42.51 -8.12
N ASN A 28 -9.28 -42.74 -6.82
CA ASN A 28 -8.16 -43.37 -6.12
C ASN A 28 -8.12 -42.91 -4.66
N GLU A 29 -7.93 -43.90 -3.79
CA GLU A 29 -7.91 -43.81 -2.35
C GLU A 29 -6.82 -42.86 -1.85
N GLY A 30 -7.17 -42.08 -0.81
CA GLY A 30 -6.23 -41.33 0.00
C GLY A 30 -5.95 -39.91 -0.50
N ASP A 31 -6.85 -38.97 -0.16
CA ASP A 31 -6.45 -37.60 0.23
C ASP A 31 -7.71 -36.83 0.64
N GLU A 32 -7.85 -36.55 1.94
CA GLU A 32 -8.89 -35.69 2.50
C GLU A 32 -8.65 -34.22 2.11
N ALA A 33 -9.28 -33.77 1.04
CA ALA A 33 -9.73 -32.39 0.93
C ALA A 33 -10.96 -32.36 0.02
N ALA A 34 -12.11 -32.00 0.58
CA ALA A 34 -13.29 -31.65 -0.19
C ALA A 34 -13.01 -30.31 -0.89
N GLU A 35 -12.59 -30.35 -2.14
CA GLU A 35 -12.47 -29.15 -2.97
C GLU A 35 -13.87 -28.67 -3.36
N THR A 36 -14.30 -27.54 -2.78
CA THR A 36 -15.44 -26.74 -3.23
C THR A 36 -15.37 -26.48 -4.74
N PRO A 37 -16.50 -26.46 -5.48
CA PRO A 37 -16.47 -26.19 -6.91
C PRO A 37 -15.84 -24.82 -7.18
N ILE A 38 -14.77 -24.81 -7.98
CA ILE A 38 -13.93 -23.62 -8.19
C ILE A 38 -14.59 -22.61 -9.14
N VAL A 39 -15.63 -23.01 -9.88
CA VAL A 39 -16.34 -22.16 -10.84
C VAL A 39 -17.84 -22.45 -10.76
N ASP A 40 -18.63 -21.44 -10.44
CA ASP A 40 -20.10 -21.50 -10.48
C ASP A 40 -20.59 -21.34 -11.92
N VAL A 41 -21.45 -22.25 -12.35
CA VAL A 41 -22.10 -22.19 -13.67
C VAL A 41 -23.55 -21.82 -13.47
N SER A 42 -23.92 -20.65 -13.97
CA SER A 42 -25.30 -20.17 -13.97
C SER A 42 -25.84 -20.14 -15.40
N VAL A 43 -27.09 -20.56 -15.56
CA VAL A 43 -27.80 -20.50 -16.83
C VAL A 43 -28.68 -19.25 -16.82
N GLY A 44 -28.59 -18.42 -17.87
CA GLY A 44 -29.23 -17.10 -17.89
C GLY A 44 -30.76 -17.11 -17.81
N ASN A 45 -31.40 -18.21 -18.20
CA ASN A 45 -32.85 -18.38 -18.23
C ASN A 45 -33.26 -19.62 -17.41
N GLU A 46 -34.43 -19.57 -16.76
CA GLU A 46 -34.95 -20.65 -15.88
C GLU A 46 -35.27 -21.95 -16.65
N GLU A 47 -35.44 -21.87 -17.98
CA GLU A 47 -35.75 -23.04 -18.81
C GLU A 47 -34.51 -23.85 -19.13
N GLN A 48 -34.62 -25.19 -19.07
CA GLN A 48 -33.51 -26.12 -19.35
C GLN A 48 -33.15 -26.20 -20.84
N GLN A 49 -34.00 -25.71 -21.75
CA GLN A 49 -33.78 -25.74 -23.19
C GLN A 49 -33.24 -24.42 -23.75
N ALA A 50 -32.77 -24.42 -25.00
CA ALA A 50 -32.23 -23.24 -25.69
C ALA A 50 -33.35 -22.47 -26.39
N GLU A 51 -33.29 -21.14 -26.37
CA GLU A 51 -34.30 -20.30 -27.01
C GLU A 51 -33.97 -20.05 -28.49
N ALA A 52 -35.00 -19.84 -29.32
CA ALA A 52 -34.79 -19.50 -30.72
C ALA A 52 -34.12 -18.12 -30.85
N LYS A 53 -33.07 -18.03 -31.67
CA LYS A 53 -32.35 -16.77 -31.94
C LYS A 53 -33.30 -15.73 -32.54
N LYS A 54 -33.25 -14.50 -32.01
CA LYS A 54 -34.09 -13.39 -32.47
C LYS A 54 -33.80 -12.95 -33.91
N LYS A 55 -32.61 -13.24 -34.45
CA LYS A 55 -32.22 -12.99 -35.85
C LYS A 55 -31.20 -14.05 -36.31
N GLY A 56 -31.42 -14.59 -37.50
CA GLY A 56 -30.61 -15.67 -38.08
C GLY A 56 -30.97 -17.01 -37.43
N GLY A 57 -31.65 -17.89 -38.18
CA GLY A 57 -32.21 -19.13 -37.65
C GLY A 57 -31.24 -19.95 -36.79
N GLY A 58 -31.79 -20.61 -35.76
CA GLY A 58 -31.04 -21.42 -34.81
C GLY A 58 -31.50 -21.17 -33.37
N PHE A 59 -30.82 -21.83 -32.43
CA PHE A 59 -31.09 -21.72 -31.00
C PHE A 59 -29.86 -21.15 -30.27
N GLU A 60 -30.07 -20.40 -29.20
CA GLU A 60 -29.01 -19.87 -28.33
C GLU A 60 -29.35 -20.06 -26.86
N LYS A 61 -28.30 -20.28 -26.06
CA LYS A 61 -28.39 -20.36 -24.61
C LYS A 61 -27.14 -19.76 -23.99
N LEU A 62 -27.34 -18.82 -23.05
CA LEU A 62 -26.23 -18.16 -22.37
C LEU A 62 -25.86 -18.92 -21.10
N VAL A 63 -24.65 -19.47 -21.09
CA VAL A 63 -24.02 -20.06 -19.90
C VAL A 63 -23.04 -19.05 -19.33
N LYS A 64 -23.27 -18.62 -18.09
CA LYS A 64 -22.42 -17.67 -17.38
C LYS A 64 -21.59 -18.43 -16.33
N LEU A 65 -20.28 -18.44 -16.54
CA LEU A 65 -19.29 -18.95 -15.60
C LEU A 65 -18.83 -17.82 -14.67
N ASP A 66 -18.88 -18.02 -13.37
CA ASP A 66 -18.44 -17.07 -12.35
C ASP A 66 -17.49 -17.74 -11.36
N SER A 67 -16.45 -17.04 -10.93
CA SER A 67 -15.49 -17.57 -9.96
C SER A 67 -14.75 -16.44 -9.25
N ALA A 68 -14.43 -16.64 -7.97
CA ALA A 68 -13.52 -15.78 -7.24
C ALA A 68 -12.06 -15.88 -7.73
N ASN A 69 -11.71 -16.99 -8.39
CA ASN A 69 -10.36 -17.27 -8.87
C ASN A 69 -10.30 -17.24 -10.41
N LYS A 70 -9.13 -16.91 -10.96
CA LYS A 70 -8.92 -16.94 -12.41
C LYS A 70 -9.07 -18.38 -12.93
N PHE A 71 -9.76 -18.57 -14.05
CA PHE A 71 -9.86 -19.86 -14.74
C PHE A 71 -9.75 -19.67 -16.26
N GLU A 72 -9.40 -20.75 -16.95
CA GLU A 72 -9.28 -20.80 -18.42
C GLU A 72 -10.25 -21.84 -18.99
N VAL A 73 -11.00 -21.46 -20.02
CA VAL A 73 -11.81 -22.41 -20.81
C VAL A 73 -10.92 -22.96 -21.92
N LEU A 74 -10.56 -24.23 -21.83
CA LEU A 74 -9.55 -24.82 -22.71
C LEU A 74 -10.15 -25.22 -24.05
N LYS A 75 -11.16 -26.11 -24.02
CA LYS A 75 -11.77 -26.71 -25.21
C LYS A 75 -13.19 -27.19 -24.89
N THR A 76 -13.98 -27.35 -25.94
CA THR A 76 -15.22 -28.10 -25.91
C THR A 76 -15.08 -29.37 -26.74
N PHE A 77 -15.63 -30.49 -26.26
CA PHE A 77 -15.65 -31.75 -27.00
C PHE A 77 -16.97 -32.49 -26.77
N MET A 78 -17.34 -33.31 -27.74
CA MET A 78 -18.47 -34.23 -27.62
C MET A 78 -17.97 -35.55 -27.03
N LEU A 79 -18.67 -36.07 -26.04
CA LEU A 79 -18.42 -37.40 -25.51
C LEU A 79 -18.92 -38.43 -26.52
N THR A 80 -18.05 -39.31 -26.99
CA THR A 80 -18.35 -40.34 -27.99
C THR A 80 -18.55 -41.73 -27.39
N GLU A 81 -18.28 -41.90 -26.09
CA GLU A 81 -18.38 -43.16 -25.38
C GLU A 81 -18.76 -42.89 -23.90
N GLY A 82 -19.44 -43.83 -23.25
CA GLY A 82 -19.79 -43.78 -21.83
C GLY A 82 -21.25 -43.42 -21.54
N PRO A 83 -21.65 -43.31 -20.26
CA PRO A 83 -23.03 -43.05 -19.85
C PRO A 83 -23.57 -41.67 -20.30
N ASP A 84 -22.67 -40.73 -20.59
CA ASP A 84 -22.97 -39.38 -21.07
C ASP A 84 -22.61 -39.20 -22.56
N GLU A 85 -22.61 -40.30 -23.33
CA GLU A 85 -22.41 -40.27 -24.78
C GLU A 85 -23.41 -39.32 -25.48
N GLY A 86 -22.90 -38.46 -26.35
CA GLY A 86 -23.69 -37.41 -27.02
C GLY A 86 -23.78 -36.09 -26.25
N CYS A 87 -23.20 -35.98 -25.04
CA CYS A 87 -23.10 -34.71 -24.33
C CYS A 87 -21.89 -33.88 -24.77
N GLN A 88 -22.07 -32.55 -24.82
CA GLN A 88 -20.98 -31.59 -25.04
C GLN A 88 -20.39 -31.13 -23.71
N VAL A 89 -19.09 -31.31 -23.53
CA VAL A 89 -18.36 -30.94 -22.31
C VAL A 89 -17.56 -29.66 -22.54
N ILE A 90 -17.53 -28.80 -21.52
CA ILE A 90 -16.67 -27.62 -21.47
C ILE A 90 -15.53 -27.90 -20.48
N LEU A 91 -14.30 -28.00 -20.98
CA LEU A 91 -13.14 -28.23 -20.13
C LEU A 91 -12.66 -26.91 -19.54
N ILE A 92 -12.81 -26.75 -18.22
CA ILE A 92 -12.39 -25.57 -17.48
C ILE A 92 -11.16 -25.93 -16.64
N ARG A 93 -10.10 -25.14 -16.73
CA ARG A 93 -8.92 -25.25 -15.89
C ARG A 93 -8.90 -24.09 -14.88
N PRO A 94 -9.15 -24.34 -13.59
CA PRO A 94 -8.91 -23.32 -12.58
C PRO A 94 -7.42 -23.01 -12.49
N ALA A 95 -7.06 -21.74 -12.26
CA ALA A 95 -5.68 -21.38 -12.00
C ALA A 95 -5.23 -22.02 -10.69
N LYS A 96 -4.15 -22.81 -10.74
CA LYS A 96 -3.53 -23.32 -9.52
C LYS A 96 -3.06 -22.14 -8.66
N PRO A 97 -3.30 -22.15 -7.34
CA PRO A 97 -2.73 -21.17 -6.44
C PRO A 97 -1.21 -21.13 -6.63
N PHE A 98 -0.65 -19.92 -6.74
CA PHE A 98 0.80 -19.76 -6.81
C PHE A 98 1.41 -20.12 -5.46
N ASP A 99 2.28 -21.14 -5.43
CA ASP A 99 2.99 -21.53 -4.21
C ASP A 99 4.07 -20.50 -3.87
N PHE A 100 3.63 -19.41 -3.25
CA PHE A 100 4.50 -18.32 -2.83
C PHE A 100 5.48 -18.75 -1.73
N LEU A 101 5.07 -19.66 -0.83
CA LEU A 101 5.92 -20.12 0.28
C LEU A 101 6.96 -21.13 -0.17
N GLY A 102 6.73 -21.86 -1.25
CA GLY A 102 7.73 -22.68 -1.93
C GLY A 102 8.90 -21.87 -2.52
N LEU A 103 8.75 -20.55 -2.69
CA LEU A 103 9.84 -19.70 -3.14
C LEU A 103 10.90 -19.48 -2.04
N PRO A 104 12.20 -19.41 -2.41
CA PRO A 104 13.24 -18.95 -1.50
C PRO A 104 13.00 -17.52 -1.02
N LYS A 105 13.56 -17.17 0.15
CA LYS A 105 13.36 -15.85 0.80
C LYS A 105 13.73 -14.65 -0.08
N ASN A 106 14.78 -14.77 -0.89
CA ASN A 106 15.24 -13.66 -1.75
C ASN A 106 14.20 -13.27 -2.82
N PRO A 107 13.69 -14.20 -3.66
CA PRO A 107 12.55 -13.94 -4.54
C PRO A 107 11.31 -13.39 -3.82
N ARG A 108 10.97 -13.90 -2.63
CA ARG A 108 9.83 -13.38 -1.84
C ARG A 108 10.03 -11.92 -1.46
N ALA A 109 11.23 -11.56 -0.98
CA ALA A 109 11.58 -10.18 -0.67
C ALA A 109 11.41 -9.26 -1.88
N ILE A 110 11.92 -9.68 -3.04
CA ILE A 110 11.75 -8.93 -4.31
C ILE A 110 10.27 -8.75 -4.64
N ILE A 111 9.44 -9.79 -4.51
CA ILE A 111 8.00 -9.69 -4.76
C ILE A 111 7.35 -8.71 -3.79
N PHE A 112 7.72 -8.72 -2.50
CA PHE A 112 7.25 -7.73 -1.54
C PHE A 112 7.66 -6.31 -1.93
N GLU A 113 8.86 -6.13 -2.51
CA GLU A 113 9.31 -4.82 -2.98
C GLU A 113 8.40 -4.24 -4.06
N TYR A 114 8.02 -5.05 -5.04
CA TYR A 114 7.11 -4.65 -6.11
C TYR A 114 5.67 -4.48 -5.61
N TYR A 115 5.23 -5.37 -4.71
CA TYR A 115 3.88 -5.33 -4.18
C TYR A 115 3.62 -4.07 -3.34
N PHE A 116 4.57 -3.67 -2.50
CA PHE A 116 4.46 -2.46 -1.69
C PHE A 116 4.86 -1.17 -2.42
N ALA A 117 5.33 -1.25 -3.67
CA ALA A 117 5.71 -0.09 -4.46
C ALA A 117 4.53 0.86 -4.65
N ASN A 118 4.73 2.15 -4.39
CA ASN A 118 3.69 3.14 -4.63
C ASN A 118 3.58 3.39 -6.15
N GLN A 119 2.38 3.18 -6.71
CA GLN A 119 2.09 3.28 -8.15
C GLN A 119 2.97 2.38 -9.03
N GLY A 120 3.43 1.23 -8.51
CA GLY A 120 4.28 0.29 -9.25
C GLY A 120 5.73 0.76 -9.46
N ILE A 121 6.12 1.92 -8.91
CA ILE A 121 7.50 2.43 -8.99
C ILE A 121 8.26 2.00 -7.73
N VAL A 122 9.24 1.12 -7.89
CA VAL A 122 10.07 0.66 -6.76
C VAL A 122 10.86 1.85 -6.19
N GLY A 123 10.69 2.11 -4.89
CA GLY A 123 11.40 3.17 -4.17
C GLY A 123 10.68 4.53 -4.15
N SER A 124 9.50 4.64 -4.77
CA SER A 124 8.65 5.83 -4.60
C SER A 124 8.17 5.94 -3.16
N ALA A 125 8.09 7.19 -2.66
CA ALA A 125 7.69 7.43 -1.29
C ALA A 125 6.17 7.20 -1.11
N ILE A 126 5.79 6.59 0.01
CA ILE A 126 4.39 6.50 0.44
C ILE A 126 4.03 7.86 1.06
N SER A 127 3.17 8.63 0.39
CA SER A 127 2.77 9.95 0.85
C SER A 127 1.61 9.85 1.83
N LEU A 128 1.83 10.31 3.05
CA LEU A 128 0.86 10.46 4.12
C LEU A 128 0.31 11.89 4.09
N ASP A 129 -0.64 12.10 3.20
CA ASP A 129 -1.28 13.39 2.88
C ASP A 129 -2.71 13.51 3.42
N GLY A 130 -3.34 12.40 3.77
CA GLY A 130 -4.69 12.35 4.31
C GLY A 130 -4.71 12.56 5.81
N LYS A 131 -5.59 13.46 6.29
CA LYS A 131 -6.00 13.53 7.69
C LYS A 131 -7.50 13.27 7.80
N ARG A 132 -7.91 12.31 8.61
CA ARG A 132 -9.32 12.18 9.04
C ARG A 132 -9.46 12.86 10.39
N LYS A 133 -10.47 13.73 10.50
CA LYS A 133 -10.84 14.33 11.79
C LYS A 133 -11.55 13.26 12.61
N GLY A 134 -10.85 12.74 13.62
CA GLY A 134 -11.36 11.84 14.65
C GLY A 134 -10.93 12.30 16.03
N LEU A 135 -11.06 11.44 17.05
CA LEU A 135 -10.56 11.71 18.41
C LEU A 135 -9.03 11.82 18.43
N VAL A 136 -8.36 11.07 17.55
CA VAL A 136 -6.97 11.21 17.14
C VAL A 136 -6.99 11.60 15.66
N ASN A 137 -6.08 12.48 15.23
CA ASN A 137 -5.94 12.79 13.81
C ASN A 137 -5.34 11.56 13.11
N ASP A 138 -6.19 10.71 12.57
CA ASP A 138 -5.76 9.53 11.82
C ASP A 138 -5.14 9.98 10.50
N ILE A 139 -3.86 9.63 10.34
CA ILE A 139 -3.10 9.93 9.13
C ILE A 139 -3.19 8.73 8.20
N TYR A 140 -3.51 8.98 6.94
CA TYR A 140 -3.59 7.95 5.92
C TYR A 140 -2.96 8.41 4.61
N ALA A 141 -2.53 7.45 3.79
CA ALA A 141 -2.03 7.72 2.44
C ALA A 141 -3.18 7.67 1.44
N LYS A 142 -3.61 8.82 0.91
CA LYS A 142 -4.77 8.90 0.01
C LYS A 142 -4.51 8.22 -1.33
N THR A 143 -3.29 8.39 -1.85
CA THR A 143 -2.88 7.87 -3.16
C THR A 143 -2.41 6.42 -3.11
N TYR A 144 -2.00 5.93 -1.94
CA TYR A 144 -1.45 4.57 -1.83
C TYR A 144 -2.51 3.49 -1.95
N SER A 145 -3.76 3.76 -1.55
CA SER A 145 -4.87 2.80 -1.61
C SER A 145 -5.76 2.93 -2.86
N SER A 146 -5.42 3.81 -3.81
CA SER A 146 -6.32 4.13 -4.93
C SER A 146 -6.49 3.00 -5.94
N GLU A 147 -5.41 2.29 -6.26
CA GLU A 147 -5.44 1.16 -7.21
C GLU A 147 -5.83 -0.15 -6.53
N PHE A 148 -5.38 -0.36 -5.29
CA PHE A 148 -5.67 -1.57 -4.52
C PHE A 148 -6.00 -1.18 -3.09
N LYS A 149 -7.27 -1.32 -2.70
CA LYS A 149 -7.76 -0.95 -1.36
C LYS A 149 -7.07 -1.74 -0.23
N SER A 150 -6.59 -2.95 -0.52
CA SER A 150 -6.04 -3.90 0.44
C SER A 150 -4.52 -4.10 0.29
N ARG A 151 -3.75 -3.13 -0.21
CA ARG A 151 -2.27 -3.24 -0.31
C ARG A 151 -1.58 -3.60 1.00
N VAL A 152 -2.12 -3.18 2.14
CA VAL A 152 -1.53 -3.51 3.45
C VAL A 152 -2.06 -4.85 3.99
N GLY A 153 -3.08 -5.42 3.36
CA GLY A 153 -3.70 -6.69 3.75
C GLY A 153 -2.76 -7.90 3.67
N LEU A 154 -1.67 -7.80 2.90
CA LEU A 154 -0.64 -8.84 2.86
C LEU A 154 0.02 -9.06 4.23
N LEU A 155 0.09 -8.00 5.05
CA LEU A 155 0.61 -8.09 6.42
C LEU A 155 -0.31 -8.91 7.35
N SER A 156 -1.60 -9.04 7.02
CA SER A 156 -2.56 -9.78 7.85
C SER A 156 -2.76 -11.25 7.45
N VAL A 157 -2.03 -11.77 6.45
CA VAL A 157 -2.28 -13.12 5.90
C VAL A 157 -1.76 -14.23 6.82
N ASN A 158 -0.47 -14.19 7.16
CA ASN A 158 0.20 -15.22 7.98
C ASN A 158 1.36 -14.59 8.75
N LYS A 159 1.71 -15.13 9.92
CA LYS A 159 2.88 -14.77 10.73
C LYS A 159 4.20 -14.83 9.95
N GLU A 160 4.41 -15.83 9.10
CA GLU A 160 5.64 -15.94 8.29
C GLU A 160 5.74 -14.77 7.31
N ILE A 161 4.68 -14.55 6.53
CA ILE A 161 4.57 -13.44 5.58
C ILE A 161 4.72 -12.10 6.31
N TYR A 162 4.06 -11.92 7.46
CA TYR A 162 4.16 -10.71 8.26
C TYR A 162 5.61 -10.42 8.65
N SER A 163 6.34 -11.42 9.15
CA SER A 163 7.72 -11.24 9.63
C SER A 163 8.68 -10.76 8.53
N GLU A 164 8.49 -11.23 7.30
CA GLU A 164 9.29 -10.84 6.14
C GLU A 164 8.81 -9.50 5.56
N ALA A 165 7.51 -9.38 5.31
CA ALA A 165 6.88 -8.25 4.64
C ALA A 165 6.93 -6.96 5.45
N VAL A 166 6.78 -7.02 6.79
CA VAL A 166 6.77 -5.83 7.65
C VAL A 166 8.07 -5.03 7.54
N SER A 167 9.20 -5.73 7.43
CA SER A 167 10.51 -5.10 7.29
C SER A 167 10.68 -4.43 5.92
N VAL A 168 10.17 -5.07 4.86
CA VAL A 168 10.19 -4.54 3.49
C VAL A 168 9.25 -3.34 3.34
N PHE A 169 8.13 -3.33 4.06
CA PHE A 169 7.16 -2.24 4.02
C PHE A 169 7.70 -0.96 4.69
N TYR A 170 8.21 -1.07 5.93
CA TYR A 170 8.68 0.10 6.68
C TYR A 170 10.07 0.60 6.28
N SER A 171 10.85 -0.19 5.52
CA SER A 171 12.10 0.30 4.91
C SER A 171 11.86 1.27 3.75
N ARG A 172 10.63 1.35 3.23
CA ARG A 172 10.27 2.26 2.15
C ARG A 172 10.32 3.71 2.62
N PRO A 173 10.62 4.66 1.71
CA PRO A 173 10.52 6.07 2.03
C PRO A 173 9.08 6.46 2.38
N ILE A 174 8.89 7.11 3.52
CA ILE A 174 7.58 7.65 3.93
C ILE A 174 7.65 9.17 3.85
N ARG A 175 6.72 9.78 3.12
CA ARG A 175 6.62 11.23 2.94
C ARG A 175 5.48 11.79 3.77
N PHE A 176 5.77 12.75 4.64
CA PHE A 176 4.82 13.44 5.50
C PHE A 176 4.60 14.87 5.01
N GLU A 177 3.36 15.35 5.06
CA GLU A 177 3.02 16.72 4.68
C GLU A 177 3.71 17.77 5.58
N SER A 178 3.88 17.47 6.87
CA SER A 178 4.53 18.38 7.82
C SER A 178 5.10 17.67 9.05
N THR A 179 5.91 18.37 9.84
CA THR A 179 6.38 17.90 11.15
C THR A 179 5.25 17.58 12.13
N SER A 180 4.08 18.24 12.02
CA SER A 180 2.90 17.87 12.81
C SER A 180 2.40 16.45 12.50
N ALA A 181 2.39 16.08 11.21
CA ALA A 181 1.96 14.76 10.79
C ALA A 181 2.95 13.66 11.24
N VAL A 182 4.23 13.99 11.36
CA VAL A 182 5.21 13.08 11.96
C VAL A 182 4.87 12.81 13.42
N MET A 183 4.53 13.82 14.21
CA MET A 183 4.16 13.61 15.62
C MET A 183 2.93 12.70 15.76
N ASP A 184 1.88 13.02 15.01
CA ASP A 184 0.62 12.27 15.00
C ASP A 184 0.87 10.80 14.61
N PHE A 185 1.71 10.54 13.58
CA PHE A 185 2.06 9.19 13.15
C PHE A 185 2.92 8.46 14.19
N MET A 186 3.94 9.12 14.73
CA MET A 186 4.82 8.53 15.75
C MET A 186 4.03 8.15 17.01
N ALA A 187 2.99 8.91 17.38
CA ALA A 187 2.11 8.61 18.50
C ALA A 187 1.27 7.33 18.29
N GLN A 188 0.97 6.97 17.05
CA GLN A 188 0.14 5.81 16.71
C GLN A 188 0.93 4.51 16.52
N ILE A 189 2.24 4.60 16.24
CA ILE A 189 3.07 3.43 15.97
C ILE A 189 3.79 2.92 17.22
N GLU A 190 3.90 1.59 17.30
CA GLU A 190 4.67 0.88 18.32
C GLU A 190 6.18 1.10 18.15
N THR A 191 6.92 0.98 19.25
CA THR A 191 8.39 1.09 19.28
C THR A 191 9.08 0.09 18.36
N SER A 192 8.49 -1.10 18.18
CA SER A 192 8.97 -2.14 17.26
C SER A 192 9.01 -1.68 15.80
N ILE A 193 8.05 -0.84 15.39
CA ILE A 193 7.93 -0.28 14.04
C ILE A 193 8.88 0.91 13.88
N ARG A 194 9.06 1.74 14.93
CA ARG A 194 9.98 2.89 14.91
C ARG A 194 11.41 2.48 14.52
N LEU A 195 11.85 1.30 14.96
CA LEU A 195 13.17 0.75 14.61
C LEU A 195 13.29 0.26 13.16
N ARG A 196 12.18 0.08 12.44
CA ARG A 196 12.18 -0.38 11.04
C ARG A 196 12.14 0.75 10.03
N LEU A 197 11.92 1.99 10.49
CA LEU A 197 11.89 3.17 9.64
C LEU A 197 13.30 3.55 9.17
N VAL A 198 13.49 3.61 7.85
CA VAL A 198 14.80 3.87 7.22
C VAL A 198 14.87 5.24 6.57
N ASN A 199 13.83 5.63 5.83
CA ASN A 199 13.83 6.87 5.04
C ASN A 199 12.56 7.68 5.31
N ILE A 200 12.72 8.92 5.77
CA ILE A 200 11.62 9.82 6.08
C ILE A 200 11.79 11.12 5.32
N HIS A 201 10.74 11.54 4.62
CA HIS A 201 10.66 12.78 3.88
C HIS A 201 9.60 13.67 4.53
N ILE A 202 9.93 14.93 4.78
CA ILE A 202 9.03 15.92 5.40
C ILE A 202 8.91 17.08 4.43
N LYS A 203 7.71 17.30 3.90
CA LYS A 203 7.46 18.36 2.94
C LYS A 203 7.59 19.75 3.56
N THR A 204 6.95 19.98 4.71
CA THR A 204 6.97 21.29 5.38
C THR A 204 7.52 21.20 6.80
N TYR A 205 8.64 21.86 7.05
CA TYR A 205 9.19 22.03 8.39
C TYR A 205 8.41 23.12 9.15
N GLN A 206 7.71 22.74 10.22
CA GLN A 206 6.98 23.70 11.07
C GLN A 206 7.72 23.86 12.40
N LYS A 207 8.29 25.04 12.65
CA LYS A 207 9.06 25.34 13.87
C LYS A 207 8.31 25.01 15.16
N SER A 208 6.99 25.21 15.21
CA SER A 208 6.16 24.93 16.39
C SER A 208 6.10 23.45 16.78
N SER A 209 6.25 22.52 15.83
CA SER A 209 6.18 21.07 16.06
C SER A 209 7.51 20.34 15.82
N ALA A 210 8.48 21.01 15.19
CA ALA A 210 9.73 20.38 14.77
C ALA A 210 10.53 19.77 15.92
N ARG A 211 10.68 20.48 17.05
CA ARG A 211 11.42 19.97 18.21
C ARG A 211 10.83 18.66 18.75
N ASN A 212 9.51 18.59 18.88
CA ASN A 212 8.82 17.41 19.37
C ASN A 212 8.87 16.26 18.35
N ALA A 213 8.64 16.56 17.06
CA ALA A 213 8.75 15.59 15.98
C ALA A 213 10.16 14.97 15.92
N LEU A 214 11.21 15.78 15.97
CA LEU A 214 12.60 15.32 15.96
C LEU A 214 12.95 14.53 17.22
N SER A 215 12.46 14.94 18.39
CA SER A 215 12.62 14.18 19.63
C SER A 215 12.01 12.77 19.53
N LEU A 216 10.85 12.62 18.88
CA LEU A 216 10.23 11.31 18.64
C LEU A 216 11.01 10.49 17.60
N LEU A 217 11.47 11.15 16.52
CA LEU A 217 12.32 10.52 15.50
C LEU A 217 13.68 10.06 16.03
N ALA A 218 14.11 10.56 17.20
CA ALA A 218 15.35 10.10 17.85
C ALA A 218 15.29 8.60 18.21
N GLU A 219 14.10 8.04 18.37
CA GLU A 219 13.91 6.61 18.64
C GLU A 219 14.12 5.73 17.39
N CYS A 220 14.10 6.32 16.19
CA CYS A 220 14.30 5.62 14.92
C CYS A 220 15.80 5.39 14.66
N LYS A 221 16.43 4.48 15.41
CA LYS A 221 17.89 4.25 15.38
C LYS A 221 18.44 3.84 14.00
N ASN A 222 17.63 3.19 13.17
CA ASN A 222 18.01 2.71 11.84
C ASN A 222 17.74 3.74 10.72
N LEU A 223 17.41 4.98 11.07
CA LEU A 223 17.15 6.02 10.09
C LEU A 223 18.44 6.34 9.29
N VAL A 224 18.37 6.14 7.98
CA VAL A 224 19.44 6.42 7.03
C VAL A 224 19.31 7.83 6.48
N ARG A 225 18.07 8.28 6.19
CA ARG A 225 17.83 9.60 5.60
C ARG A 225 16.62 10.29 6.22
N LEU A 226 16.81 11.53 6.64
CA LEU A 226 15.76 12.49 6.99
C LEU A 226 15.82 13.67 6.02
N HIS A 227 14.86 13.73 5.12
CA HIS A 227 14.82 14.73 4.05
C HIS A 227 13.78 15.81 4.34
N PHE A 228 14.14 17.08 4.21
CA PHE A 228 13.23 18.23 4.32
C PHE A 228 13.10 18.93 2.98
N GLU A 229 11.87 19.21 2.54
CA GLU A 229 11.63 19.87 1.25
C GLU A 229 11.53 21.38 1.38
N THR A 230 10.85 21.89 2.41
CA THR A 230 10.61 23.33 2.59
C THR A 230 10.62 23.79 4.05
N GLY A 231 10.99 25.06 4.27
CA GLY A 231 10.69 25.79 5.51
C GLY A 231 11.63 25.60 6.70
N VAL A 232 12.81 24.97 6.51
CA VAL A 232 13.78 24.77 7.60
C VAL A 232 14.35 26.11 8.04
N PHE A 233 14.84 26.91 7.07
CA PHE A 233 15.41 28.22 7.36
C PHE A 233 15.32 29.15 6.15
N SER A 234 15.10 30.45 6.41
CA SER A 234 14.82 31.46 5.39
C SER A 234 15.72 32.70 5.48
N GLU A 235 16.66 32.75 6.43
CA GLU A 235 17.66 33.82 6.50
C GLU A 235 18.95 33.35 5.80
N GLY A 236 19.76 34.24 5.23
CA GLY A 236 20.97 33.86 4.50
C GLY A 236 22.21 33.55 5.35
N ASP A 237 22.03 33.14 6.62
CA ASP A 237 23.14 32.93 7.57
C ASP A 237 23.24 31.44 7.98
N PRO A 238 24.25 30.71 7.45
CA PRO A 238 24.54 29.30 7.79
C PRO A 238 24.69 29.03 9.29
N LYS A 239 25.33 29.94 10.03
CA LYS A 239 25.64 29.74 11.46
C LYS A 239 24.41 29.90 12.33
N LYS A 240 23.53 30.85 12.00
CA LYS A 240 22.23 31.00 12.67
C LYS A 240 21.32 29.82 12.39
N CYS A 241 21.27 29.32 11.15
CA CYS A 241 20.55 28.11 10.82
C CYS A 241 21.05 26.91 11.64
N ALA A 242 22.36 26.69 11.69
CA ALA A 242 22.96 25.63 12.49
C ALA A 242 22.57 25.74 13.98
N LYS A 243 22.57 26.96 14.55
CA LYS A 243 22.13 27.17 15.94
C LYS A 243 20.63 26.88 16.14
N SER A 244 19.78 27.34 15.23
CA SER A 244 18.32 27.08 15.30
C SER A 244 18.03 25.59 15.16
N LEU A 245 18.59 24.94 14.14
CA LEU A 245 18.37 23.52 13.90
C LEU A 245 18.95 22.66 15.03
N TYR A 246 20.11 23.02 15.58
CA TYR A 246 20.64 22.34 16.76
C TYR A 246 19.67 22.43 17.95
N THR A 247 19.07 23.60 18.19
CA THR A 247 18.11 23.78 19.29
C THR A 247 16.89 22.86 19.14
N ASP A 248 16.42 22.65 17.91
CA ASP A 248 15.27 21.79 17.62
C ASP A 248 15.64 20.31 17.57
N ALA A 249 16.83 19.99 17.03
CA ALA A 249 17.26 18.63 16.67
C ALA A 249 18.28 18.01 17.63
N HIS A 250 18.70 18.69 18.70
CA HIS A 250 19.81 18.24 19.55
C HIS A 250 19.67 16.78 20.01
N LYS A 251 18.50 16.43 20.58
CA LYS A 251 18.22 15.07 21.05
C LYS A 251 18.26 14.03 19.92
N PHE A 252 17.74 14.39 18.74
CA PHE A 252 17.78 13.55 17.55
C PHE A 252 19.22 13.29 17.09
N LEU A 253 20.00 14.36 16.90
CA LEU A 253 21.37 14.29 16.41
C LEU A 253 22.26 13.45 17.33
N GLN A 254 22.14 13.66 18.64
CA GLN A 254 22.90 12.90 19.63
C GLN A 254 22.51 11.41 19.66
N THR A 255 21.21 11.11 19.67
CA THR A 255 20.74 9.71 19.78
C THR A 255 21.10 8.91 18.53
N ILE A 256 20.93 9.49 17.34
CA ILE A 256 21.33 8.85 16.07
C ILE A 256 22.86 8.74 15.99
N GLY A 257 23.60 9.74 16.44
CA GLY A 257 25.06 9.68 16.49
C GLY A 257 25.57 8.54 17.37
N VAL A 258 24.98 8.36 18.57
CA VAL A 258 25.27 7.21 19.46
C VAL A 258 24.91 5.89 18.78
N ALA A 259 23.73 5.80 18.17
CA ALA A 259 23.27 4.58 17.49
C ALA A 259 24.19 4.17 16.32
N LYS A 260 24.77 5.14 15.62
CA LYS A 260 25.71 4.93 14.49
C LYS A 260 27.18 4.88 14.90
N GLY A 261 27.48 4.96 16.21
CA GLY A 261 28.84 4.91 16.74
C GLY A 261 29.72 6.15 16.45
N ARG A 262 29.15 7.24 15.91
CA ARG A 262 29.86 8.49 15.63
C ARG A 262 28.99 9.70 15.99
N LYS A 263 29.50 10.59 16.85
CA LYS A 263 28.73 11.76 17.34
C LYS A 263 28.18 12.65 16.22
N ASP A 264 28.88 12.76 15.09
CA ASP A 264 28.52 13.60 13.96
C ASP A 264 27.62 12.91 12.92
N ALA A 265 27.45 11.58 13.01
CA ALA A 265 26.66 10.82 12.02
C ALA A 265 25.17 11.19 11.99
N GLY A 266 24.65 11.83 13.04
CA GLY A 266 23.31 12.40 13.03
C GLY A 266 23.13 13.50 11.97
N VAL A 267 24.19 14.26 11.67
CA VAL A 267 24.16 15.32 10.65
C VAL A 267 24.20 14.72 9.24
N ASP A 268 24.91 13.60 9.06
CA ASP A 268 25.01 12.90 7.76
C ASP A 268 23.64 12.37 7.29
N VAL A 269 22.73 12.07 8.22
CA VAL A 269 21.35 11.62 7.93
C VAL A 269 20.48 12.75 7.36
N LEU A 270 20.83 14.01 7.63
CA LEU A 270 20.03 15.16 7.21
C LEU A 270 20.25 15.49 5.73
N SER A 271 19.14 15.62 5.01
CA SER A 271 19.10 16.02 3.60
C SER A 271 18.09 17.15 3.43
N PHE A 272 18.42 18.11 2.55
CA PHE A 272 17.62 19.31 2.33
C PHE A 272 17.39 19.48 0.84
N ASP A 273 16.15 19.76 0.45
CA ASP A 273 15.83 20.20 -0.91
C ASP A 273 16.10 21.70 -1.05
N LYS A 274 16.07 22.21 -2.29
CA LYS A 274 16.30 23.62 -2.63
C LYS A 274 15.33 24.56 -1.90
N GLY A 275 14.10 24.12 -1.64
CA GLY A 275 13.10 24.90 -0.92
C GLY A 275 13.28 24.92 0.60
N ALA A 276 14.11 24.04 1.16
CA ALA A 276 14.24 23.88 2.61
C ALA A 276 15.06 25.01 3.23
N LEU A 277 16.10 25.43 2.52
CA LEU A 277 17.06 26.45 2.93
C LEU A 277 17.05 27.56 1.90
N THR A 278 16.49 28.70 2.29
CA THR A 278 16.28 29.83 1.39
C THR A 278 16.77 31.13 2.04
N PHE A 279 16.95 32.17 1.24
CA PHE A 279 17.12 33.52 1.74
C PHE A 279 16.36 34.50 0.86
N LYS A 280 15.92 35.61 1.45
CA LYS A 280 15.33 36.72 0.72
C LYS A 280 16.44 37.58 0.14
N ASP A 281 16.33 37.95 -1.12
CA ASP A 281 17.23 38.92 -1.74
C ASP A 281 17.07 40.30 -1.08
N LYS A 282 18.01 41.21 -1.33
CA LYS A 282 18.06 42.56 -0.70
C LYS A 282 16.77 43.36 -0.89
N ASP A 283 16.02 43.09 -1.95
CA ASP A 283 14.74 43.74 -2.25
C ASP A 283 13.52 43.06 -1.60
N GLY A 284 13.72 41.96 -0.87
CA GLY A 284 12.66 41.20 -0.17
C GLY A 284 11.66 40.47 -1.08
N LYS A 285 11.73 40.67 -2.40
CA LYS A 285 10.76 40.20 -3.40
C LYS A 285 11.03 38.80 -3.95
N SER A 286 12.28 38.33 -3.94
CA SER A 286 12.64 37.00 -4.45
C SER A 286 13.24 36.12 -3.35
N ILE A 287 12.76 34.88 -3.29
CA ILE A 287 13.27 33.84 -2.41
C ILE A 287 14.22 32.99 -3.24
N LYS A 288 15.51 32.98 -2.88
CA LYS A 288 16.53 32.18 -3.55
C LYS A 288 16.93 30.99 -2.69
N PRO A 289 17.15 29.81 -3.28
CA PRO A 289 17.69 28.66 -2.56
C PRO A 289 19.15 28.93 -2.17
N TRP A 290 19.60 28.33 -1.07
CA TRP A 290 21.00 28.35 -0.68
C TRP A 290 21.89 27.64 -1.70
N SER A 291 23.13 28.09 -1.84
CA SER A 291 24.13 27.33 -2.61
C SER A 291 24.57 26.08 -1.85
N GLU A 292 25.11 25.08 -2.56
CA GLU A 292 25.63 23.85 -1.94
C GLU A 292 26.72 24.14 -0.91
N GLN A 293 27.55 25.16 -1.16
CA GLN A 293 28.59 25.62 -0.23
C GLN A 293 27.99 26.11 1.10
N MET A 294 26.91 26.90 1.07
CA MET A 294 26.23 27.37 2.29
C MET A 294 25.60 26.22 3.08
N VAL A 295 25.04 25.22 2.38
CA VAL A 295 24.48 24.02 3.03
C VAL A 295 25.59 23.22 3.71
N GLN A 296 26.74 23.08 3.05
CA GLN A 296 27.89 22.37 3.60
C GLN A 296 28.50 23.11 4.82
N GLU A 297 28.67 24.43 4.75
CA GLU A 297 29.11 25.25 5.89
C GLU A 297 28.17 25.12 7.10
N MET A 298 26.87 25.08 6.86
CA MET A 298 25.86 24.85 7.90
C MET A 298 25.97 23.45 8.51
N LYS A 299 26.20 22.42 7.70
CA LYS A 299 26.44 21.05 8.19
C LYS A 299 27.72 20.96 9.02
N GLU A 300 28.80 21.60 8.59
CA GLU A 300 30.05 21.65 9.35
C GLU A 300 29.87 22.38 10.68
N SER A 301 29.19 23.53 10.67
CA SER A 301 28.83 24.27 11.88
C SER A 301 27.95 23.45 12.85
N LEU A 302 27.09 22.56 12.34
CA LEU A 302 26.33 21.61 13.16
C LEU A 302 27.21 20.51 13.74
N LYS A 303 28.14 19.97 12.96
CA LYS A 303 29.09 18.94 13.44
C LYS A 303 29.99 19.48 14.54
N ASP A 304 30.49 20.71 14.40
CA ASP A 304 31.32 21.33 15.43
C ASP A 304 30.57 21.57 16.75
N LYS A 305 29.26 21.80 16.70
CA LYS A 305 28.41 21.89 17.90
C LYS A 305 28.15 20.54 18.59
N LEU A 306 28.42 19.42 17.91
CA LEU A 306 28.19 18.05 18.42
C LEU A 306 29.47 17.36 18.92
N LYS A 307 30.65 17.97 18.70
CA LYS A 307 31.93 17.47 19.21
C LYS A 307 31.96 17.59 20.74
#